data_AF-A0A2N3B645-F1
#
_entry.id   AF-A0A2N3B645-F1
#
_cell.length_a   1.000
_cell.length_b   1.000
_cell.length_c   1.000
_cell.angle_alpha   90.00
_cell.angle_beta   90.00
_cell.angle_gamma   90.00
#
_symmetry.space_group_name_H-M   'P 1'
#
loop_
_entity.id
_entity.type
_entity.pdbx_description
1 polymer ?
#
loop_
_entity_poly.entity_id
_entity_poly.type
_entity_poly.pdbx_seq_one_letter_code
_entity_poly.pdbx_strand_id
1 'polypeptide(L)'
;MRALFALILTLAPILAQAQATAAITTDQMERFRTCRAALFYHLDGDLPRDSRLPRAYAEALLEQMTFIMAETIRNAPHASVEQSRAAMEFTERFFLGFSRTIAERADLKTNLAAREKLLVDCQPLIWDALHARIDVLLARREGMNYPLAPAGP
;
A
#
# COMPACT_ATOMS: atom_id res chain seq x y z
N MET A 1 36.88 30.35 0.24
CA MET A 1 36.38 29.53 -0.90
C MET A 1 36.00 28.15 -0.36
N ARG A 2 34.78 27.93 0.15
CA ARG A 2 33.50 27.70 -0.57
C ARG A 2 33.49 26.47 -1.50
N ALA A 3 34.03 25.33 -1.06
CA ALA A 3 33.98 24.08 -1.84
C ALA A 3 33.65 22.81 -1.05
N LEU A 4 33.09 22.92 0.18
CA LEU A 4 32.72 21.72 0.97
C LEU A 4 31.23 21.58 1.31
N PHE A 5 30.39 22.55 0.95
CA PHE A 5 28.95 22.51 1.25
C PHE A 5 28.08 21.95 0.11
N ALA A 6 28.67 21.56 -1.03
CA ALA A 6 27.92 21.14 -2.21
C ALA A 6 27.68 19.62 -2.30
N LEU A 7 28.33 18.80 -1.45
CA LEU A 7 28.26 17.34 -1.57
C LEU A 7 27.13 16.69 -0.73
N ILE A 8 26.55 17.41 0.23
CA ILE A 8 25.49 16.86 1.10
C ILE A 8 24.10 16.98 0.44
N LEU A 9 23.92 17.90 -0.52
CA LEU A 9 22.63 18.16 -1.17
C LEU A 9 22.31 17.22 -2.34
N THR A 10 23.26 16.42 -2.83
CA THR A 10 23.01 15.47 -3.94
C THR A 10 22.63 14.06 -3.47
N LEU A 11 22.84 13.74 -2.19
CA LEU A 11 22.50 12.44 -1.60
C LEU A 11 21.09 12.38 -0.99
N ALA A 12 20.49 13.55 -0.70
CA ALA A 12 19.14 13.64 -0.15
C ALA A 12 18.05 12.96 -1.01
N PRO A 13 18.00 13.11 -2.35
CA PRO A 13 16.97 12.45 -3.15
C PRO A 13 17.16 10.93 -3.23
N ILE A 14 18.41 10.45 -3.11
CA ILE A 14 18.73 9.01 -3.13
C ILE A 14 18.32 8.34 -1.82
N LEU A 15 18.52 9.02 -0.68
CA LEU A 15 18.09 8.53 0.64
C LEU A 15 16.55 8.52 0.78
N ALA A 16 15.86 9.53 0.23
CA ALA A 16 14.39 9.58 0.25
C ALA A 16 13.75 8.45 -0.58
N GLN A 17 14.35 8.05 -1.69
CA GLN A 17 13.87 6.92 -2.50
C GLN A 17 14.14 5.56 -1.85
N ALA A 18 15.22 5.42 -1.07
CA ALA A 18 15.55 4.19 -0.34
C ALA A 18 14.57 3.89 0.80
N GLN A 19 13.83 4.88 1.31
CA GLN A 19 12.86 4.72 2.39
C GLN A 19 11.46 4.26 1.93
N ALA A 20 11.19 4.16 0.63
CA ALA A 20 9.84 3.83 0.15
C ALA A 20 9.42 2.36 0.39
N THR A 21 10.38 1.46 0.62
CA THR A 21 10.15 0.03 0.95
C THR A 21 10.78 -0.42 2.26
N ALA A 22 11.72 0.34 2.82
CA ALA A 22 12.22 0.18 4.18
C ALA A 22 11.24 0.88 5.15
N ALA A 23 10.38 0.22 5.93
CA ALA A 23 10.31 -1.16 6.34
C ALA A 23 8.83 -1.52 6.58
N ILE A 24 8.19 -2.20 5.62
CA ILE A 24 6.91 -2.85 5.90
C ILE A 24 7.21 -4.08 6.75
N THR A 25 6.76 -4.11 7.99
CA THR A 25 7.00 -5.25 8.88
C THR A 25 6.17 -6.46 8.45
N THR A 26 6.61 -7.66 8.83
CA THR A 26 5.83 -8.89 8.61
C THR A 26 4.43 -8.78 9.21
N ASP A 27 4.31 -8.19 10.40
CA ASP A 27 3.03 -7.93 11.08
C ASP A 27 2.13 -7.01 10.26
N GLN A 28 2.66 -5.89 9.75
CA GLN A 28 1.89 -4.98 8.90
C GLN A 28 1.38 -5.67 7.63
N MET A 29 2.21 -6.51 7.00
CA MET A 29 1.78 -7.30 5.84
C MET A 29 0.71 -8.33 6.20
N GLU A 30 0.84 -9.00 7.34
CA GLU A 30 -0.15 -9.96 7.81
C GLU A 30 -1.50 -9.31 8.10
N ARG A 31 -1.50 -8.17 8.79
CA ARG A 31 -2.68 -7.35 9.03
C ARG A 31 -3.32 -6.90 7.72
N PHE A 32 -2.53 -6.39 6.77
CA PHE A 32 -3.03 -5.97 5.46
C PHE A 32 -3.67 -7.15 4.70
N ARG A 33 -3.03 -8.32 4.66
CA ARG A 33 -3.61 -9.53 4.02
C ARG A 33 -4.90 -9.98 4.69
N THR A 34 -4.96 -9.88 6.01
CA THR A 34 -6.15 -10.19 6.81
C THR A 34 -7.31 -9.25 6.49
N CYS A 35 -7.05 -7.94 6.39
CA CYS A 35 -8.01 -6.95 5.91
C CYS A 35 -8.53 -7.28 4.51
N ARG A 36 -7.63 -7.67 3.62
CA ARG A 36 -7.97 -8.05 2.24
C ARG A 36 -8.85 -9.31 2.21
N ALA A 37 -8.60 -10.28 3.09
CA ALA A 37 -9.41 -11.49 3.19
C ALA A 37 -10.83 -11.17 3.67
N ALA A 38 -10.98 -10.24 4.62
CA ALA A 38 -12.29 -9.75 5.04
C ALA A 38 -13.04 -9.09 3.87
N LEU A 39 -12.37 -8.26 3.07
CA LEU A 39 -12.95 -7.66 1.87
C LEU A 39 -13.36 -8.70 0.84
N PHE A 40 -12.48 -9.67 0.59
CA PHE A 40 -12.75 -10.77 -0.34
C PHE A 40 -14.06 -11.47 0.02
N TYR A 41 -14.24 -11.89 1.28
CA TYR A 41 -15.47 -12.55 1.70
C TYR A 41 -16.69 -11.61 1.80
N HIS A 42 -16.49 -10.31 1.96
CA HIS A 42 -17.61 -9.35 2.02
C HIS A 42 -18.15 -9.02 0.63
N LEU A 43 -17.29 -9.06 -0.37
CA LEU A 43 -17.61 -8.79 -1.78
C LEU A 43 -17.89 -10.08 -2.58
N ASP A 44 -17.73 -11.25 -1.95
CA ASP A 44 -18.04 -12.57 -2.54
C ASP A 44 -19.56 -12.78 -2.61
N GLY A 45 -20.14 -12.46 -3.77
CA GLY A 45 -21.56 -12.61 -4.06
C GLY A 45 -22.44 -11.43 -3.62
N ASP A 46 -23.68 -11.74 -3.27
CA ASP A 46 -24.65 -10.76 -2.76
C ASP A 46 -24.44 -10.52 -1.27
N LEU A 47 -24.61 -9.26 -0.84
CA LEU A 47 -24.52 -8.93 0.58
C LEU A 47 -25.65 -9.58 1.37
N PRO A 48 -25.34 -10.21 2.52
CA PRO A 48 -26.37 -10.70 3.43
C PRO A 48 -27.32 -9.55 3.84
N ARG A 49 -28.61 -9.86 4.01
CA ARG A 49 -29.61 -8.88 4.46
C ARG A 49 -29.27 -8.24 5.80
N ASP A 50 -28.56 -8.97 6.66
CA ASP A 50 -28.16 -8.52 7.99
C ASP A 50 -26.83 -7.73 7.99
N SER A 51 -26.26 -7.47 6.81
CA SER A 51 -25.03 -6.68 6.68
C SER A 51 -25.28 -5.23 7.08
N ARG A 52 -24.40 -4.69 7.93
CA ARG A 52 -24.41 -3.30 8.37
C ARG A 52 -23.46 -2.43 7.56
N LEU A 53 -22.48 -3.04 6.88
CA LEU A 53 -21.54 -2.34 6.02
C LEU A 53 -22.00 -2.38 4.55
N PRO A 54 -22.30 -1.21 3.94
CA PRO A 54 -22.67 -1.15 2.53
C PRO A 54 -21.59 -1.71 1.61
N ARG A 55 -22.00 -2.27 0.46
CA ARG A 55 -21.06 -2.80 -0.54
C ARG A 55 -20.04 -1.75 -0.98
N ALA A 56 -20.53 -0.54 -1.24
CA ALA A 56 -19.73 0.61 -1.64
C ALA A 56 -18.60 0.94 -0.65
N TYR A 57 -18.80 0.71 0.66
CA TYR A 57 -17.75 0.90 1.66
C TYR A 57 -16.61 -0.10 1.46
N ALA A 58 -16.94 -1.37 1.25
CA ALA A 58 -15.95 -2.42 0.99
C ALA A 58 -15.27 -2.23 -0.38
N GLU A 59 -16.00 -1.78 -1.41
CA GLU A 59 -15.42 -1.47 -2.72
C GLU A 59 -14.42 -0.32 -2.63
N ALA A 60 -14.74 0.77 -1.91
CA ALA A 60 -13.81 1.87 -1.68
C ALA A 60 -12.54 1.42 -0.93
N LEU A 61 -12.67 0.59 0.11
CA LEU A 61 -11.51 0.01 0.80
C LEU A 61 -10.68 -0.88 -0.13
N LEU A 62 -11.33 -1.67 -1.00
CA LEU A 62 -10.63 -2.51 -1.98
C LEU A 62 -9.85 -1.67 -2.99
N GLU A 63 -10.42 -0.56 -3.48
CA GLU A 63 -9.73 0.37 -4.37
C GLU A 63 -8.51 0.98 -3.69
N GLN A 64 -8.63 1.44 -2.43
CA GLN A 64 -7.52 1.99 -1.66
C GLN A 64 -6.40 0.96 -1.47
N MET A 65 -6.74 -0.27 -1.08
CA MET A 65 -5.76 -1.35 -0.96
C MET A 65 -5.09 -1.65 -2.30
N THR A 66 -5.87 -1.69 -3.39
CA THR A 66 -5.36 -1.92 -4.74
C THR A 66 -4.38 -0.84 -5.17
N PHE A 67 -4.69 0.43 -4.89
CA PHE A 67 -3.77 1.54 -5.11
C PHE A 67 -2.47 1.38 -4.31
N ILE A 68 -2.55 1.11 -3.00
CA ILE A 68 -1.39 0.91 -2.14
C ILE A 68 -0.48 -0.20 -2.69
N MET A 69 -1.08 -1.32 -3.10
CA MET A 69 -0.38 -2.46 -3.69
C MET A 69 0.30 -2.10 -5.02
N ALA A 70 -0.47 -1.50 -5.94
CA ALA A 70 0.03 -1.12 -7.25
C ALA A 70 1.19 -0.14 -7.14
N GLU A 71 1.06 0.89 -6.30
CA GLU A 71 2.09 1.89 -6.10
C GLU A 71 3.31 1.32 -5.38
N THR A 72 3.13 0.42 -4.40
CA THR A 72 4.25 -0.22 -3.71
C THR A 72 5.06 -1.11 -4.66
N ILE A 73 4.40 -1.86 -5.55
CA ILE A 73 5.08 -2.73 -6.51
C ILE A 73 5.74 -1.92 -7.63
N ARG A 74 5.00 -0.99 -8.26
CA ARG A 74 5.50 -0.24 -9.43
C ARG A 74 6.62 0.73 -9.09
N ASN A 75 6.61 1.26 -7.87
CA ASN A 75 7.59 2.25 -7.44
C ASN A 75 8.61 1.69 -6.44
N ALA A 76 8.69 0.36 -6.31
CA ALA A 76 9.76 -0.26 -5.55
C ALA A 76 11.12 0.18 -6.14
N PRO A 77 12.11 0.52 -5.30
CA PRO A 77 13.44 0.83 -5.79
C PRO A 77 14.09 -0.43 -6.40
N HIS A 78 14.76 -0.26 -7.53
CA HIS A 78 15.48 -1.32 -8.26
C HIS A 78 16.94 -0.95 -8.56
N ALA A 79 17.53 -0.08 -7.72
CA ALA A 79 18.89 0.41 -7.94
C ALA A 79 19.98 -0.64 -7.61
N SER A 80 19.61 -1.71 -6.89
CA SER A 80 20.50 -2.84 -6.60
C SER A 80 19.81 -4.20 -6.71
N VAL A 81 20.62 -5.26 -6.77
CA VAL A 81 20.15 -6.65 -6.73
C VAL A 81 19.38 -6.94 -5.44
N GLU A 82 19.86 -6.44 -4.31
CA GLU A 82 19.20 -6.62 -3.00
C GLU A 82 17.83 -5.94 -2.96
N GLN A 83 17.72 -4.72 -3.50
CA GLN A 83 16.44 -4.01 -3.59
C GLN A 83 15.47 -4.74 -4.52
N SER A 84 15.96 -5.25 -5.65
CA SER A 84 15.13 -6.04 -6.58
C SER A 84 14.66 -7.35 -5.95
N ARG A 85 15.52 -8.03 -5.19
CA ARG A 85 15.13 -9.21 -4.41
C ARG A 85 14.07 -8.87 -3.38
N ALA A 86 14.24 -7.80 -2.62
CA ALA A 86 13.25 -7.37 -1.63
C ALA A 86 11.88 -7.05 -2.26
N ALA A 87 11.87 -6.40 -3.43
CA ALA A 87 10.64 -6.12 -4.19
C ALA A 87 9.95 -7.41 -4.68
N MET A 88 10.73 -8.39 -5.15
CA MET A 88 10.21 -9.71 -5.55
C MET A 88 9.64 -10.46 -4.36
N GLU A 89 10.36 -10.54 -3.24
CA GLU A 89 9.90 -11.20 -2.01
C GLU A 89 8.64 -10.54 -1.43
N PHE A 90 8.54 -9.22 -1.53
CA PHE A 90 7.33 -8.49 -1.15
C PHE A 90 6.16 -8.93 -2.05
N THR A 91 6.36 -8.90 -3.36
CA THR A 91 5.34 -9.28 -4.36
C THR A 91 4.88 -10.72 -4.16
N GLU A 92 5.81 -11.65 -3.96
CA GLU A 92 5.50 -13.05 -3.70
C GLU A 92 4.69 -13.23 -2.41
N ARG A 93 5.15 -12.64 -1.29
CA ARG A 93 4.44 -12.69 0.00
C ARG A 93 3.05 -12.06 -0.08
N PHE A 94 2.91 -11.07 -0.95
CA PHE A 94 1.65 -10.41 -1.22
C PHE A 94 0.66 -11.32 -1.96
N PHE A 95 1.07 -11.95 -3.06
CA PHE A 95 0.18 -12.82 -3.86
C PHE A 95 -0.01 -14.21 -3.25
N LEU A 96 1.09 -14.94 -2.99
CA LEU A 96 1.03 -16.31 -2.48
C LEU A 96 0.54 -16.33 -1.03
N GLY A 97 0.98 -15.35 -0.24
CA GLY A 97 0.55 -15.24 1.14
C GLY A 97 -0.93 -14.89 1.28
N PHE A 98 -1.50 -14.14 0.34
CA PHE A 98 -2.93 -13.83 0.37
C PHE A 98 -3.80 -15.08 0.18
N SER A 99 -3.47 -15.96 -0.78
CA SER A 99 -4.18 -17.23 -0.97
C SER A 99 -4.16 -18.08 0.29
N ARG A 100 -3.03 -18.09 1.02
CA ARG A 100 -2.93 -18.76 2.32
C ARG A 100 -3.83 -18.09 3.36
N THR A 101 -3.80 -16.76 3.47
CA THR A 101 -4.65 -16.03 4.41
C THR A 101 -6.14 -16.24 4.16
N ILE A 102 -6.59 -16.37 2.91
CA ILE A 102 -7.98 -16.77 2.61
C ILE A 102 -8.29 -18.12 3.26
N ALA A 103 -7.44 -19.13 3.05
CA ALA A 103 -7.66 -20.46 3.63
C ALA A 103 -7.64 -20.44 5.17
N GLU A 104 -6.68 -19.73 5.77
CA GLU A 104 -6.54 -19.58 7.22
C GLU A 104 -7.70 -18.80 7.86
N ARG A 105 -8.30 -17.87 7.11
CA ARG A 105 -9.41 -17.01 7.55
C ARG A 105 -10.76 -17.44 7.00
N ALA A 106 -10.94 -18.73 6.73
CA ALA A 106 -12.21 -19.29 6.30
C ALA A 106 -13.36 -19.02 7.31
N ASP A 107 -13.03 -18.72 8.58
CA ASP A 107 -13.99 -18.26 9.61
C ASP A 107 -14.77 -17.02 9.17
N LEU A 108 -14.15 -16.12 8.41
CA LEU A 108 -14.75 -14.87 7.95
C LEU A 108 -15.82 -15.07 6.87
N LYS A 109 -15.86 -16.25 6.23
CA LYS A 109 -16.87 -16.57 5.22
C LYS A 109 -18.27 -16.60 5.82
N THR A 110 -18.42 -17.25 6.97
CA THR A 110 -19.70 -17.47 7.63
C THR A 110 -19.95 -16.49 8.78
N ASN A 111 -18.90 -15.90 9.35
CA ASN A 111 -19.03 -14.95 10.46
C ASN A 111 -19.06 -13.50 9.96
N LEU A 112 -20.27 -13.04 9.60
CA LEU A 112 -20.51 -11.67 9.12
C LEU A 112 -20.07 -10.60 10.14
N ALA A 113 -20.38 -10.78 11.42
CA ALA A 113 -20.06 -9.80 12.45
C ALA A 113 -18.55 -9.63 12.65
N ALA A 114 -17.79 -10.73 12.66
CA ALA A 114 -16.33 -10.67 12.73
C ALA A 114 -15.73 -10.02 11.48
N ARG A 115 -16.28 -10.33 10.30
CA ARG A 115 -15.85 -9.74 9.03
C ARG A 115 -16.06 -8.23 9.02
N GLU A 116 -17.26 -7.76 9.35
CA GLU A 116 -17.57 -6.33 9.35
C GLU A 116 -16.77 -5.57 10.42
N LYS A 117 -16.61 -6.15 11.61
CA LYS A 117 -15.73 -5.56 12.64
C LYS A 117 -14.31 -5.40 12.10
N LEU A 118 -13.76 -6.44 11.46
CA LEU A 118 -12.41 -6.39 10.91
C LEU A 118 -12.30 -5.31 9.82
N LEU A 119 -13.29 -5.16 8.94
CA LEU A 119 -13.31 -4.10 7.93
C LEU A 119 -13.29 -2.69 8.52
N VAL A 120 -13.99 -2.46 9.63
CA VAL A 120 -13.93 -1.19 10.36
C VAL A 120 -12.56 -1.00 11.01
N ASP A 121 -12.03 -2.02 11.68
CA ASP A 121 -10.72 -1.97 12.33
C ASP A 121 -9.55 -1.79 11.34
N CYS A 122 -9.75 -2.19 10.08
CA CYS A 122 -8.78 -2.04 9.00
C CYS A 122 -8.71 -0.64 8.41
N GLN A 123 -9.74 0.19 8.58
CA GLN A 123 -9.82 1.51 7.95
C GLN A 123 -8.65 2.43 8.34
N PRO A 124 -8.23 2.56 9.61
CA PRO A 124 -7.06 3.36 9.97
C PRO A 124 -5.77 2.88 9.30
N LEU A 125 -5.54 1.56 9.29
CA LEU A 125 -4.35 0.97 8.67
C LEU A 125 -4.27 1.27 7.16
N ILE A 126 -5.41 1.12 6.46
CA ILE A 126 -5.48 1.37 5.01
C ILE A 126 -5.33 2.87 4.74
N TRP A 127 -5.95 3.72 5.55
CA TRP A 127 -5.86 5.17 5.44
C TRP A 127 -4.43 5.69 5.62
N ASP A 128 -3.74 5.25 6.68
CA ASP A 128 -2.36 5.64 6.96
C ASP A 128 -1.42 5.21 5.83
N ALA A 129 -1.59 3.98 5.32
CA ALA A 129 -0.81 3.47 4.21
C ALA A 129 -1.11 4.21 2.90
N LEU A 130 -2.38 4.58 2.64
CA LEU A 130 -2.77 5.39 1.49
C LEU A 130 -2.13 6.77 1.54
N HIS A 131 -2.23 7.46 2.68
CA HIS A 131 -1.64 8.77 2.89
C HIS A 131 -0.14 8.76 2.66
N ALA A 132 0.57 7.80 3.25
CA ALA A 132 2.01 7.66 3.05
C ALA A 132 2.38 7.52 1.56
N ARG A 133 1.56 6.83 0.76
CA ARG A 133 1.79 6.70 -0.69
C ARG A 133 1.47 7.97 -1.45
N ILE A 134 0.40 8.68 -1.09
CA ILE A 134 0.05 9.98 -1.67
C ILE A 134 1.17 10.99 -1.39
N ASP A 135 1.68 11.05 -0.17
CA ASP A 135 2.76 11.98 0.22
C ASP A 135 4.03 11.73 -0.60
N VAL A 136 4.41 10.47 -0.82
CA VAL A 136 5.52 10.09 -1.70
C VAL A 136 5.29 10.55 -3.14
N LEU A 137 4.07 10.41 -3.66
CA LEU A 137 3.72 10.85 -5.02
C LEU A 137 3.73 12.37 -5.15
N LEU A 138 3.25 13.10 -4.14
CA LEU A 138 3.30 14.56 -4.09
C LEU A 138 4.76 15.05 -4.05
N ALA A 139 5.58 14.48 -3.18
CA ALA A 139 7.01 14.82 -3.11
C ALA A 139 7.72 14.53 -4.44
N ARG A 140 7.40 13.42 -5.10
CA ARG A 140 7.94 13.12 -6.44
C ARG A 140 7.48 14.16 -7.46
N ARG A 141 6.20 14.55 -7.45
CA ARG A 141 5.66 15.59 -8.35
C ARG A 141 6.40 16.91 -8.15
N GLU A 142 6.64 17.33 -6.92
CA GLU A 142 7.37 18.56 -6.60
C GLU A 142 8.83 18.51 -7.06
N GLY A 143 9.50 17.37 -6.87
CA GLY A 143 10.86 17.13 -7.38
C GLY A 143 10.95 17.05 -8.91
N MET A 144 9.83 16.77 -9.59
CA MET A 144 9.69 16.77 -11.05
C MET A 144 9.25 18.13 -11.62
N ASN A 145 9.26 19.22 -10.84
CA ASN A 145 9.03 20.57 -11.39
C ASN A 145 10.06 20.84 -12.51
N TYR A 146 9.60 20.68 -13.75
CA TYR A 146 10.36 20.79 -14.98
C TYR A 146 10.81 22.25 -15.20
N PRO A 147 12.09 22.52 -15.52
CA PRO A 147 12.54 23.83 -15.99
C PRO A 147 12.03 24.18 -17.41
N LEU A 148 11.04 23.45 -17.96
CA LEU A 148 10.56 23.55 -19.33
C LEU A 148 9.04 23.76 -19.46
N ALA A 149 8.35 24.15 -18.38
CA ALA A 149 7.00 24.70 -18.56
C ALA A 149 7.14 25.98 -19.42
N PRO A 150 6.56 26.06 -20.63
CA PRO A 150 6.55 27.32 -21.36
C PRO A 150 5.88 28.35 -20.47
N ALA A 151 6.43 29.57 -20.44
CA ALA A 151 5.82 30.68 -19.73
C ALA A 151 4.35 30.75 -20.16
N GLY A 152 3.44 30.62 -19.19
CA GLY A 152 2.01 30.72 -19.44
C GLY A 152 1.67 32.07 -20.09
N PRO A 153 0.52 32.15 -20.80
CA PRO A 153 0.10 33.36 -21.51
C PRO A 153 0.00 34.59 -20.60
#